data_AF-A0A445E0E7-F1
#
_entry.id   AF-A0A445E0E7-F1
#
_cell.length_a   1.000
_cell.length_b   1.000
_cell.length_c   1.000
_cell.angle_alpha   90.00
_cell.angle_beta   90.00
_cell.angle_gamma   90.00
#
_symmetry.space_group_name_H-M   'P 1'
#
loop_
_entity.id
_entity.type
_entity.pdbx_description
1 polymer ?
#
loop_
_entity_poly.entity_id
_entity_poly.type
_entity_poly.pdbx_seq_one_letter_code
_entity_poly.pdbx_strand_id
1 'polypeptide(L)' 'MPALTEIFGDDSVLQFGGGTLGHPWGNAPGAVANQVALEACVQARNEGRDLAREVMKSSVRRANGVSTLYTT' A
#
# COMPACT_ATOMS: atom_id res chain seq x y z
N MET A 1 -0.99 2.84 0.86
CA MET A 1 -1.31 1.63 1.64
C MET A 1 -2.55 1.83 2.51
N PRO A 2 -3.73 1.89 1.89
CA PRO A 2 -4.92 2.44 2.55
C PRO A 2 -5.56 1.49 3.56
N ALA A 3 -5.71 0.21 3.22
CA ALA A 3 -6.34 -0.76 4.13
C ALA A 3 -5.57 -0.93 5.44
N LEU A 4 -4.22 -0.92 5.38
CA LEU A 4 -3.39 -1.03 6.58
C LEU A 4 -3.48 0.23 7.46
N THR A 5 -3.43 1.42 6.85
CA THR A 5 -3.55 2.71 7.54
C THR A 5 -4.94 2.94 8.15
N GLU A 6 -5.99 2.35 7.56
CA GLU A 6 -7.36 2.41 8.08
C GLU A 6 -7.59 1.41 9.23
N ILE A 7 -7.05 0.20 9.14
CA ILE A 7 -7.26 -0.85 10.16
C ILE A 7 -6.41 -0.60 11.41
N PHE A 8 -5.13 -0.25 11.24
CA PHE A 8 -4.18 -0.15 12.36
C PHE A 8 -3.95 1.27 12.86
N GLY A 9 -4.35 2.29 12.09
CA GLY A 9 -4.15 3.69 12.47
C GLY A 9 -2.68 4.10 12.54
N ASP A 10 -2.41 5.21 13.22
CA ASP A 10 -1.08 5.84 13.26
C ASP A 10 -0.12 5.20 14.28
N ASP A 11 -0.65 4.59 15.35
CA ASP A 11 0.16 3.94 16.40
C ASP A 11 0.49 2.48 16.03
N SER A 12 1.01 2.28 14.82
CA SER A 12 1.34 0.96 14.30
C SER A 12 2.66 0.95 13.52
N VAL A 13 3.33 -0.19 13.49
CA VAL A 13 4.54 -0.42 12.67
C VAL A 13 4.18 -1.32 11.50
N LEU A 14 4.32 -0.81 10.27
CA LEU A 14 4.06 -1.56 9.05
C LEU A 14 5.37 -2.06 8.43
N GLN A 15 5.61 -3.37 8.48
CA GLN A 15 6.85 -3.99 8.00
C GLN A 15 6.73 -4.43 6.54
N PHE A 16 7.57 -3.88 5.66
CA PHE A 16 7.63 -4.23 4.24
C PHE A 16 8.93 -4.97 3.90
N GLY A 17 8.97 -6.29 4.13
CA GLY A 17 10.10 -7.14 3.79
C GLY A 17 10.26 -7.33 2.27
N GLY A 18 9.48 -8.26 1.69
CA GLY A 18 9.48 -8.50 0.25
C GLY A 18 9.11 -7.28 -0.59
N GLY A 19 8.24 -6.41 -0.06
CA GLY A 19 7.85 -5.15 -0.71
C GLY A 19 8.96 -4.09 -0.82
N THR A 20 10.05 -4.22 -0.05
CA THR A 20 11.23 -3.34 -0.17
C THR A 20 12.34 -4.01 -0.96
N LEU A 21 12.64 -5.28 -0.65
CA LEU A 21 13.73 -6.04 -1.27
C LEU A 21 13.45 -6.40 -2.74
N GLY A 22 12.18 -6.61 -3.10
CA GLY A 22 11.77 -6.94 -4.46
C GLY A 22 11.59 -5.73 -5.38
N HIS A 23 11.91 -4.51 -4.92
CA HIS A 23 11.71 -3.32 -5.73
C HIS A 23 12.71 -3.31 -6.92
N PRO A 24 12.26 -3.08 -8.16
CA PRO A 24 13.07 -3.25 -9.37
C PRO A 24 14.30 -2.33 -9.44
N TRP A 25 14.32 -1.27 -8.63
CA TRP A 25 15.42 -0.31 -8.55
C TRP A 25 16.24 -0.44 -7.25
N GLY A 26 16.06 -1.53 -6.51
CA GLY A 26 16.77 -1.83 -5.27
C GLY A 26 16.08 -1.32 -4.01
N ASN A 27 16.72 -1.58 -2.86
CA ASN A 27 16.12 -1.42 -1.54
C ASN A 27 15.79 0.04 -1.19
N ALA A 28 16.67 0.99 -1.52
CA ALA A 28 16.46 2.40 -1.23
C ALA A 28 15.20 2.96 -1.91
N PRO A 29 15.01 2.82 -3.24
CA PRO A 29 13.76 3.24 -3.88
C PRO A 29 12.56 2.39 -3.45
N GLY A 30 12.75 1.13 -3.06
CA GLY A 30 11.69 0.32 -2.44
C GLY A 30 11.18 0.91 -1.12
N ALA A 31 12.10 1.36 -0.25
CA ALA A 31 11.74 2.02 1.00
C ALA A 31 11.03 3.35 0.75
N VAL A 32 11.52 4.14 -0.22
CA VAL A 32 10.88 5.40 -0.63
C VAL A 32 9.48 5.16 -1.18
N ALA A 33 9.27 4.13 -2.00
CA ALA A 33 7.96 3.78 -2.52
C ALA A 33 6.96 3.45 -1.39
N ASN A 34 7.40 2.72 -0.36
CA ASN A 34 6.56 2.41 0.80
C ASN A 34 6.24 3.66 1.62
N GLN A 35 7.22 4.55 1.84
CA GLN A 35 7.01 5.82 2.53
C GLN A 35 6.00 6.70 1.79
N VAL A 36 6.21 6.95 0.50
CA VAL A 36 5.31 7.80 -0.31
C VAL A 36 3.90 7.23 -0.34
N ALA A 37 3.75 5.91 -0.45
CA ALA A 37 2.44 5.25 -0.42
C ALA A 37 1.75 5.33 0.95
N LEU A 38 2.51 5.43 2.04
CA LEU A 38 1.97 5.61 3.39
C LEU A 38 1.56 7.06 3.63
N GLU A 39 2.42 8.03 3.31
CA GLU A 39 2.15 9.47 3.44
C GLU A 39 0.91 9.88 2.64
N ALA A 40 0.78 9.40 1.39
CA ALA A 40 -0.41 9.66 0.58
C ALA A 40 -1.70 9.11 1.21
N CYS A 41 -1.62 8.00 1.94
CA CYS A 41 -2.77 7.43 2.65
C CYS A 41 -3.08 8.19 3.94
N VAL A 42 -2.07 8.61 4.70
CA VAL A 42 -2.26 9.46 5.88
C VAL A 42 -2.89 10.79 5.48
N GLN A 43 -2.37 11.44 4.43
CA GLN A 43 -2.91 12.69 3.92
C GLN A 43 -4.38 12.56 3.51
N ALA A 44 -4.70 11.58 2.67
CA ALA A 44 -6.06 11.41 2.19
C ALA A 44 -7.04 11.00 3.32
N ARG A 45 -6.60 10.24 4.33
CA ARG A 45 -7.38 9.98 5.54
C ARG A 45 -7.63 11.27 6.32
N ASN A 46 -6.60 12.11 6.50
CA ASN A 46 -6.70 13.40 7.20
C ASN A 46 -7.60 14.40 6.46
N GLU A 47 -7.68 14.32 5.13
CA GLU A 47 -8.62 15.07 4.29
C GLU A 47 -10.05 14.48 4.28
N GLY A 48 -10.31 13.41 5.05
CA GLY A 48 -11.62 12.76 5.14
C GLY A 48 -12.01 11.95 3.90
N ARG A 49 -11.05 11.54 3.07
CA ARG A 49 -11.31 10.74 1.86
C ARG A 49 -11.41 9.25 2.18
N ASP A 50 -12.42 8.58 1.61
CA ASP A 50 -12.60 7.13 1.69
C ASP A 50 -11.58 6.40 0.76
N LEU A 51 -10.41 6.12 1.33
CA LEU A 51 -9.32 5.45 0.64
C LEU A 51 -9.58 3.95 0.39
N ALA A 52 -10.33 3.27 1.27
CA ALA A 52 -10.73 1.88 1.06
C ALA A 52 -11.56 1.74 -0.22
N ARG A 53 -12.55 2.62 -0.46
CA ARG A 53 -13.31 2.61 -1.72
C ARG A 53 -12.46 2.89 -2.95
N GLU A 54 -11.57 3.88 -2.87
CA GLU A 54 -10.83 4.35 -4.05
C GLU A 54 -9.72 3.36 -4.48
N VAL A 55 -9.10 2.65 -3.54
CA VAL A 55 -8.07 1.66 -3.83
C VAL A 55 -8.63 0.25 -4.01
N MET A 56 -9.74 -0.11 -3.37
CA MET A 56 -10.44 -1.36 -3.66
C MET A 56 -10.96 -1.37 -5.10
N LYS A 57 -11.52 -0.28 -5.63
CA LYS A 57 -11.95 -0.21 -7.05
C LYS A 57 -10.81 -0.51 -8.04
N SER A 58 -9.62 0.02 -7.78
CA SER A 58 -8.44 -0.14 -8.64
C SER A 58 -7.74 -1.49 -8.43
N SER A 59 -7.76 -2.03 -7.20
CA SER A 59 -7.23 -3.36 -6.87
C SER A 59 -8.15 -4.48 -7.36
N VAL A 60 -9.48 -4.33 -7.26
CA VAL A 60 -10.47 -5.26 -7.83
C VAL A 60 -10.36 -5.28 -9.35
N ARG A 61 -10.13 -4.15 -10.02
CA ARG A 61 -9.88 -4.14 -11.47
C ARG A 61 -8.60 -4.89 -11.84
N ARG A 62 -7.54 -4.82 -11.02
CA ARG A 62 -6.29 -5.59 -11.23
C ARG A 62 -6.43 -7.07 -10.87
N ALA A 63 -7.15 -7.40 -9.80
CA ALA A 63 -7.40 -8.78 -9.36
C ALA A 63 -8.30 -9.54 -10.36
N ASN A 64 -9.21 -8.86 -11.07
CA ASN A 64 -10.00 -9.44 -12.15
C ASN A 64 -9.24 -9.64 -13.48
N GLY A 65 -7.96 -9.24 -13.54
CA GLY A 65 -7.08 -9.47 -14.70
C GLY A 65 -5.84 -10.33 -14.41
N VAL A 66 -5.56 -10.64 -13.13
CA VAL A 66 -4.40 -11.44 -12.73
C VAL A 66 -4.79 -12.31 -11.53
N SER A 67 -5.32 -13.50 -11.83
CA SER A 67 -5.48 -14.58 -10.87
C SER A 67 -4.15 -15.34 -10.71
N THR A 68 -3.07 -14.70 -10.29
CA THR A 68 -1.80 -15.36 -9.91
C THR A 68 -0.98 -14.39 -9.06
N LEU A 69 -0.24 -14.92 -8.09
CA LEU A 69 0.67 -14.24 -7.16
C LEU A 69 0.10 -13.84 -5.79
N TYR A 70 -0.49 -14.82 -5.11
CA TYR A 70 -0.35 -14.95 -3.65
C TYR A 70 0.44 -16.24 -3.33
N THR A 71 1.72 -16.33 -3.69
CA THR A 71 2.67 -17.28 -3.06
C THR A 71 4.09 -17.14 -3.64
N THR A 72 5.06 -17.11 -2.72
CA THR A 72 6.53 -16.97 -2.81
C THR A 72 7.07 -15.56 -2.66
#